data_AF-A0AAF0EZ57-F1
#
_entry.id   AF-A0AAF0EZ57-F1
#
_cell.length_a   1.000
_cell.length_b   1.000
_cell.length_c   1.000
_cell.angle_alpha   90.00
_cell.angle_beta   90.00
_cell.angle_gamma   90.00
#
_symmetry.space_group_name_H-M   'P 1'
#
loop_
_entity.id
_entity.type
_entity.pdbx_description
1 polymer ?
#
loop_
_entity_poly.entity_id
_entity_poly.type
_entity_poly.pdbx_seq_one_letter_code
_entity_poly.pdbx_strand_id
1 'polypeptide(L)'
;MVRSYPNIVVTGTPGTGKTTLAAQICEMFTGPSGAHVMRHMDVGPLVKQQGFHKSYDADWETYEVDEDQLIDHLEPLSGGSAPEPLDVDPSACEDAKEIADDDETRGGLVLDWHTCDAWPERWVDLVIVLRCDHQLLWKRLEKRNYAEKKIAENNEAEIMGVVAEDAQESYAPECIVTLRSESADEMESNAERIVQWIHAWRQQRGLEA
;
A
#
# COMPACT_ATOMS: atom_id res chain seq x y z
N MET A 1 4.21 -20.20 -5.39
CA MET A 1 3.07 -19.52 -6.04
C MET A 1 3.57 -18.15 -6.45
N VAL A 2 3.32 -17.78 -7.70
CA VAL A 2 3.75 -16.51 -8.27
C VAL A 2 2.51 -15.69 -8.60
N ARG A 3 2.54 -14.38 -8.34
CA ARG A 3 1.39 -13.49 -8.58
C ARG A 3 1.39 -12.90 -9.99
N SER A 4 0.21 -12.54 -10.50
CA SER A 4 0.05 -11.89 -11.81
C SER A 4 -0.15 -10.37 -11.72
N TYR A 5 -0.41 -9.84 -10.53
CA TYR A 5 -0.50 -8.41 -10.25
C TYR A 5 0.42 -8.03 -9.09
N PRO A 6 1.07 -6.86 -9.13
CA PRO A 6 1.98 -6.45 -8.06
C PRO A 6 1.21 -6.13 -6.78
N ASN A 7 1.83 -6.31 -5.62
CA ASN A 7 1.33 -5.75 -4.38
C ASN A 7 2.10 -4.47 -4.03
N ILE A 8 1.35 -3.44 -3.65
CA ILE A 8 1.85 -2.09 -3.43
C ILE A 8 1.52 -1.70 -1.98
N VAL A 9 2.52 -1.27 -1.24
CA VAL A 9 2.33 -0.63 0.07
C VAL A 9 2.14 0.85 -0.14
N VAL A 10 1.10 1.44 0.45
CA VAL A 10 0.91 2.89 0.54
C VAL A 10 1.00 3.26 2.01
N THR A 11 2.11 3.89 2.38
CA THR A 11 2.42 4.32 3.75
C THR A 11 2.65 5.83 3.86
N GLY A 12 2.80 6.31 5.08
CA GLY A 12 2.96 7.71 5.43
C GLY A 12 2.14 8.09 6.66
N THR A 13 2.45 9.24 7.24
CA THR A 13 1.80 9.74 8.45
C THR A 13 0.26 9.81 8.30
N PRO A 14 -0.54 9.50 9.34
CA PRO A 14 -1.99 9.70 9.28
C PRO A 14 -2.36 11.12 8.79
N GLY A 15 -3.22 11.20 7.77
CA GLY A 15 -3.64 12.47 7.15
C GLY A 15 -2.92 12.85 5.85
N THR A 16 -1.86 12.14 5.46
CA THR A 16 -1.12 12.41 4.21
C THR A 16 -1.89 12.04 2.95
N GLY A 17 -2.91 11.16 3.01
CA GLY A 17 -3.78 10.85 1.86
C GLY A 17 -3.74 9.40 1.36
N LYS A 18 -3.15 8.46 2.11
CA LYS A 18 -2.98 7.05 1.73
C LYS A 18 -4.24 6.38 1.17
N THR A 19 -5.33 6.42 1.94
CA THR A 19 -6.63 5.84 1.56
C THR A 19 -7.19 6.42 0.27
N THR A 20 -6.98 7.72 0.04
CA THR A 20 -7.39 8.36 -1.22
C THR A 20 -6.54 7.88 -2.38
N LEU A 21 -5.22 7.79 -2.21
CA LEU A 21 -4.34 7.26 -3.25
C LEU A 21 -4.68 5.81 -3.61
N ALA A 22 -4.84 4.98 -2.58
CA ALA A 22 -5.11 3.55 -2.74
C ALA A 22 -6.42 3.30 -3.48
N ALA A 23 -7.48 4.06 -3.15
CA ALA A 23 -8.74 4.02 -3.88
C ALA A 23 -8.56 4.45 -5.35
N GLN A 24 -7.86 5.55 -5.60
CA GLN A 24 -7.60 6.03 -6.97
C GLN A 24 -6.82 5.02 -7.81
N ILE A 25 -5.81 4.35 -7.26
CA ILE A 25 -5.07 3.28 -7.96
C ILE A 25 -6.03 2.15 -8.36
N CYS A 26 -6.90 1.72 -7.46
CA CYS A 26 -7.85 0.64 -7.73
C CYS A 26 -8.92 1.04 -8.76
N GLU A 27 -9.37 2.29 -8.73
CA GLU A 27 -10.34 2.84 -9.69
C GLU A 27 -9.73 3.12 -11.07
N MET A 28 -8.47 3.54 -11.15
CA MET A 28 -7.84 3.90 -12.42
C MET A 28 -7.29 2.68 -13.16
N PHE A 29 -6.77 1.68 -12.44
CA PHE A 29 -6.21 0.49 -13.07
C PHE A 29 -7.31 -0.51 -13.44
N THR A 30 -7.26 -0.99 -14.68
CA THR A 30 -8.08 -2.10 -15.17
C THR A 30 -7.17 -3.18 -15.77
N GLY A 31 -7.44 -4.44 -15.42
CA GLY A 31 -6.74 -5.58 -15.99
C GLY A 31 -7.14 -5.84 -17.45
N PRO A 32 -6.54 -6.85 -18.12
CA PRO A 32 -6.84 -7.20 -19.50
C PRO A 32 -8.30 -7.55 -19.77
N SER A 33 -9.03 -8.04 -18.75
CA SER A 33 -10.47 -8.30 -18.82
C SER A 33 -11.34 -7.04 -18.80
N GLY A 34 -10.75 -5.87 -18.54
CA GLY A 34 -11.45 -4.61 -18.28
C GLY A 34 -11.98 -4.47 -16.86
N ALA A 35 -11.70 -5.43 -15.95
CA ALA A 35 -12.11 -5.37 -14.56
C ALA A 35 -11.11 -4.59 -13.68
N HIS A 36 -11.60 -3.99 -12.59
CA HIS A 36 -10.76 -3.49 -11.51
C HIS A 36 -10.26 -4.66 -10.66
N VAL A 37 -9.00 -5.01 -10.88
CA VAL A 37 -8.36 -6.21 -10.31
C VAL A 37 -7.55 -5.93 -9.06
N MET A 38 -7.12 -4.67 -8.88
CA MET A 38 -6.42 -4.22 -7.67
C MET A 38 -7.41 -4.12 -6.51
N ARG A 39 -6.96 -4.55 -5.32
CA ARG A 39 -7.78 -4.64 -4.11
C ARG A 39 -7.20 -3.73 -3.03
N HIS A 40 -7.95 -2.70 -2.66
CA HIS A 40 -7.58 -1.82 -1.55
C HIS A 40 -7.81 -2.53 -0.21
N MET A 41 -6.72 -2.71 0.54
CA MET A 41 -6.71 -3.25 1.89
C MET A 41 -6.41 -2.11 2.88
N ASP A 42 -7.46 -1.41 3.33
CA ASP A 42 -7.33 -0.45 4.43
C ASP A 42 -7.25 -1.21 5.76
N VAL A 43 -6.06 -1.25 6.35
CA VAL A 43 -5.78 -2.02 7.56
C VAL A 43 -6.59 -1.51 8.76
N GLY A 44 -6.87 -0.20 8.83
CA GLY A 44 -7.57 0.40 9.97
C GLY A 44 -8.98 -0.18 10.16
N PRO A 45 -9.86 -0.12 9.16
CA PRO A 45 -11.16 -0.79 9.15
C PRO A 45 -11.06 -2.31 9.22
N LEU A 46 -10.11 -2.92 8.51
CA LEU A 46 -9.96 -4.39 8.46
C LEU A 46 -9.71 -4.97 9.86
N VAL A 47 -8.78 -4.39 10.61
CA VAL A 47 -8.47 -4.78 11.99
C VAL A 47 -9.69 -4.69 12.90
N LYS A 48 -10.48 -3.63 12.77
CA LYS A 48 -11.70 -3.43 13.59
C LYS A 48 -12.81 -4.41 13.23
N GLN A 49 -12.98 -4.73 11.95
CA GLN A 49 -14.05 -5.61 11.48
C GLN A 49 -13.78 -7.07 11.80
N GLN A 50 -12.54 -7.51 11.67
CA GLN A 50 -12.14 -8.90 11.89
C GLN A 50 -11.66 -9.17 13.33
N GLY A 51 -11.44 -8.12 14.13
CA GLY A 51 -10.99 -8.25 15.51
C GLY A 51 -9.49 -8.56 15.65
N PHE A 52 -8.67 -8.16 14.67
CA PHE A 52 -7.21 -8.37 14.67
C PHE A 52 -6.49 -7.37 15.58
N HIS A 53 -6.91 -7.27 16.84
CA HIS A 53 -6.31 -6.36 17.81
C HIS A 53 -6.11 -7.05 19.17
N LYS A 54 -4.95 -6.82 19.79
CA LYS A 54 -4.59 -7.40 21.09
C LYS A 54 -5.19 -6.60 22.24
N SER A 55 -5.13 -5.28 22.15
CA SER A 55 -5.59 -4.37 23.20
C SER A 55 -6.01 -3.02 22.60
N TYR A 56 -6.82 -2.25 23.34
CA TYR A 56 -7.14 -0.85 23.00
C TYR A 56 -6.51 0.06 24.03
N ASP A 57 -5.71 1.01 23.56
CA ASP A 57 -5.11 2.05 24.38
C ASP A 57 -6.02 3.29 24.37
N ALA A 58 -6.60 3.60 25.54
CA ALA A 58 -7.50 4.73 25.72
C ALA A 58 -6.78 6.09 25.79
N ASP A 59 -5.50 6.11 26.18
CA ASP A 59 -4.70 7.34 26.28
C ASP A 59 -4.23 7.83 24.90
N TRP A 60 -4.01 6.88 23.99
CA TRP A 60 -3.57 7.14 22.61
C TRP A 60 -4.69 6.98 21.57
N GLU A 61 -5.87 6.55 22.04
CA GLU A 61 -7.06 6.23 21.23
C GLU A 61 -6.70 5.36 20.02
N THR A 62 -5.94 4.30 20.25
CA THR A 62 -5.43 3.40 19.21
C THR A 62 -5.54 1.94 19.61
N TYR A 63 -5.64 1.05 18.61
CA TYR A 63 -5.59 -0.39 18.84
C TYR A 63 -4.16 -0.87 18.65
N GLU A 64 -3.72 -1.76 19.53
CA GLU A 64 -2.55 -2.60 19.29
C GLU A 64 -2.98 -3.67 18.27
N VAL A 65 -2.43 -3.60 17.06
CA VAL A 65 -2.77 -4.52 15.97
C VAL A 65 -2.14 -5.88 16.22
N ASP A 66 -2.90 -6.95 16.00
CA ASP A 66 -2.36 -8.30 15.95
C ASP A 66 -1.86 -8.60 14.53
N GLU A 67 -0.60 -8.26 14.29
CA GLU A 67 0.06 -8.39 12.97
C GLU A 67 0.06 -9.84 12.48
N ASP A 68 0.24 -10.83 13.36
CA ASP A 68 0.25 -12.24 12.98
C ASP A 68 -1.10 -12.65 12.36
N GLN A 69 -2.22 -12.27 12.99
CA GLN A 69 -3.57 -12.56 12.46
C GLN A 69 -3.85 -11.79 11.16
N LEU A 70 -3.39 -10.55 11.07
CA LEU A 70 -3.52 -9.74 9.87
C LEU A 70 -2.76 -10.36 8.69
N ILE A 71 -1.53 -10.81 8.92
CA ILE A 71 -0.68 -11.47 7.92
C ILE A 71 -1.31 -12.81 7.51
N ASP A 72 -1.71 -13.64 8.47
CA ASP A 72 -2.36 -14.94 8.21
C ASP A 72 -3.62 -14.78 7.34
N HIS A 73 -4.39 -13.70 7.58
CA HIS A 73 -5.58 -13.39 6.80
C HIS A 73 -5.27 -12.98 5.36
N LEU A 74 -4.20 -12.20 5.14
CA LEU A 74 -3.86 -11.64 3.84
C LEU A 74 -2.92 -12.53 3.00
N GLU A 75 -2.20 -13.47 3.63
CA GLU A 75 -1.26 -14.38 2.98
C GLU A 75 -1.85 -15.10 1.75
N PRO A 76 -3.06 -15.70 1.81
CA PRO A 76 -3.64 -16.37 0.65
C PRO A 76 -3.90 -15.41 -0.52
N LEU A 77 -4.11 -14.12 -0.24
CA LEU A 77 -4.42 -13.10 -1.24
C LEU A 77 -3.17 -12.47 -1.86
N SER A 78 -2.01 -12.59 -1.19
CA SER A 78 -0.74 -11.99 -1.61
C SER A 78 -0.20 -12.53 -2.93
N GLY A 79 -0.60 -13.76 -3.29
CA GLY A 79 -0.08 -14.50 -4.44
C GLY A 79 1.37 -14.96 -4.31
N GLY A 80 1.92 -14.97 -3.09
CA GLY A 80 3.26 -15.47 -2.83
C GLY A 80 4.35 -14.48 -3.21
N SER A 81 5.22 -14.87 -4.14
CA SER A 81 6.34 -14.02 -4.62
C SER A 81 6.03 -13.45 -6.01
N ALA A 82 6.63 -12.30 -6.35
CA ALA A 82 6.58 -11.83 -7.72
C ALA A 82 7.36 -12.79 -8.62
N PRO A 83 6.88 -13.04 -9.85
CA PRO A 83 7.75 -13.61 -10.87
C PRO A 83 8.86 -12.60 -11.17
N GLU A 84 10.08 -13.10 -11.37
CA GLU A 84 11.17 -12.28 -11.89
C GLU A 84 10.86 -11.81 -13.32
N PRO A 85 11.50 -10.75 -13.82
CA PRO A 85 11.36 -10.32 -15.21
C PRO A 85 11.59 -11.46 -16.22
N LEU A 86 10.98 -11.36 -17.40
CA LEU A 86 11.02 -12.40 -18.45
C LEU A 86 12.44 -12.82 -18.86
N ASP A 87 13.40 -11.90 -18.80
CA ASP A 87 14.80 -12.16 -19.14
C ASP A 87 15.55 -12.95 -18.05
N VAL A 88 14.97 -13.06 -16.85
CA VAL A 88 15.53 -13.76 -15.68
C VAL A 88 14.85 -15.11 -15.46
N ASP A 89 13.51 -15.15 -15.35
CA ASP A 89 12.74 -16.38 -15.16
C ASP A 89 11.46 -16.41 -16.03
N PRO A 90 11.57 -16.88 -17.29
CA PRO A 90 10.43 -17.03 -18.17
C PRO A 90 9.39 -18.03 -17.64
N SER A 91 9.80 -19.07 -16.91
CA SER A 91 8.88 -20.14 -16.49
C SER A 91 7.89 -19.64 -15.45
N ALA A 92 8.38 -18.89 -14.46
CA ALA A 92 7.52 -18.24 -13.47
C ALA A 92 6.54 -17.24 -14.11
N CYS A 93 6.94 -16.57 -15.19
CA CYS A 93 6.06 -15.67 -15.92
C CYS A 93 4.93 -16.42 -16.65
N GLU A 94 5.20 -17.60 -17.22
CA GLU A 94 4.15 -18.44 -17.82
C GLU A 94 3.15 -18.94 -16.78
N ASP A 95 3.63 -19.42 -15.62
CA ASP A 95 2.75 -19.82 -14.52
C ASP A 95 1.85 -18.66 -14.05
N ALA A 96 2.40 -17.44 -13.96
CA ALA A 96 1.63 -16.25 -13.60
C ALA A 96 0.59 -15.82 -14.65
N LYS A 97 0.82 -16.10 -15.95
CA LYS A 97 -0.16 -15.80 -17.02
C LYS A 97 -1.41 -16.68 -16.93
N GLU A 98 -1.29 -17.88 -16.36
CA GLU A 98 -2.43 -18.80 -16.21
C GLU A 98 -3.39 -18.37 -15.10
N ILE A 99 -2.99 -17.44 -14.24
CA ILE A 99 -3.82 -16.95 -13.13
C ILE A 99 -4.84 -15.94 -13.64
N ALA A 100 -6.12 -16.30 -13.50
CA ALA A 100 -7.23 -15.47 -13.93
C ALA A 100 -7.43 -14.22 -13.06
N ASP A 101 -8.06 -13.20 -13.62
CA ASP A 101 -8.34 -11.93 -12.94
C ASP A 101 -9.27 -12.06 -11.72
N ASP A 102 -10.06 -13.13 -11.64
CA ASP A 102 -10.95 -13.44 -10.51
C ASP A 102 -10.31 -14.37 -9.47
N ASP A 103 -9.13 -14.92 -9.73
CA ASP A 103 -8.42 -15.81 -8.81
C ASP A 103 -7.90 -15.04 -7.59
N GLU A 104 -8.20 -15.50 -6.37
CA GLU A 104 -7.84 -14.81 -5.14
C GLU A 104 -6.32 -14.70 -4.93
N THR A 105 -5.54 -15.60 -5.54
CA THR A 105 -4.09 -15.72 -5.43
C THR A 105 -3.32 -14.89 -6.46
N ARG A 106 -4.03 -14.11 -7.29
CA ARG A 106 -3.42 -13.27 -8.34
C ARG A 106 -2.54 -12.12 -7.82
N GLY A 107 -2.52 -11.87 -6.50
CA GLY A 107 -1.93 -10.66 -5.92
C GLY A 107 -2.81 -9.44 -6.16
N GLY A 108 -2.18 -8.30 -6.49
CA GLY A 108 -2.90 -7.05 -6.76
C GLY A 108 -3.39 -6.35 -5.50
N LEU A 109 -2.68 -6.49 -4.37
CA LEU A 109 -3.05 -5.83 -3.13
C LEU A 109 -2.51 -4.39 -3.09
N VAL A 110 -3.34 -3.45 -2.67
CA VAL A 110 -2.90 -2.09 -2.28
C VAL A 110 -3.05 -1.98 -0.77
N LEU A 111 -1.95 -2.19 -0.05
CA LEU A 111 -1.88 -2.25 1.40
C LEU A 111 -1.77 -0.83 1.96
N ASP A 112 -2.86 -0.31 2.52
CA ASP A 112 -2.95 1.04 3.10
C ASP A 112 -2.81 0.96 4.62
N TRP A 113 -1.65 1.38 5.12
CA TRP A 113 -1.41 1.51 6.55
C TRP A 113 -0.36 2.58 6.85
N HIS A 114 -0.31 3.08 8.09
CA HIS A 114 0.69 4.09 8.48
C HIS A 114 2.05 3.47 8.83
N THR A 115 2.07 2.16 9.03
CA THR A 115 3.22 1.33 9.33
C THR A 115 3.42 0.36 8.17
N CYS A 116 4.67 -0.01 7.88
CA CYS A 116 4.99 -0.81 6.70
C CYS A 116 5.90 -2.01 6.95
N ASP A 117 6.56 -2.10 8.10
CA ASP A 117 7.47 -3.19 8.48
C ASP A 117 6.76 -4.53 8.76
N ALA A 118 5.44 -4.53 8.97
CA ALA A 118 4.68 -5.75 9.20
C ALA A 118 4.56 -6.68 7.97
N TRP A 119 4.80 -6.18 6.74
CA TRP A 119 4.58 -6.98 5.54
C TRP A 119 5.81 -7.82 5.18
N PRO A 120 5.68 -9.14 4.93
CA PRO A 120 6.78 -9.95 4.43
C PRO A 120 7.37 -9.36 3.15
N GLU A 121 8.69 -9.18 3.07
CA GLU A 121 9.37 -8.55 1.92
C GLU A 121 8.96 -9.16 0.57
N ARG A 122 8.80 -10.48 0.51
CA ARG A 122 8.37 -11.20 -0.72
C ARG A 122 7.01 -10.78 -1.27
N TRP A 123 6.12 -10.21 -0.44
CA TRP A 123 4.83 -9.73 -0.89
C TRP A 123 4.98 -8.43 -1.68
N VAL A 124 5.96 -7.60 -1.36
CA VAL A 124 5.97 -6.18 -1.72
C VAL A 124 6.79 -5.92 -2.97
N ASP A 125 6.16 -5.32 -3.98
CA ASP A 125 6.83 -4.92 -5.23
C ASP A 125 7.17 -3.43 -5.26
N LEU A 126 6.41 -2.61 -4.52
CA LEU A 126 6.54 -1.16 -4.49
C LEU A 126 6.04 -0.62 -3.14
N VAL A 127 6.80 0.30 -2.57
CA VAL A 127 6.45 1.03 -1.35
C VAL A 127 6.33 2.51 -1.69
N ILE A 128 5.12 3.04 -1.54
CA ILE A 128 4.82 4.45 -1.71
C ILE A 128 4.79 5.12 -0.34
N VAL A 129 5.70 6.07 -0.11
CA VAL A 129 5.72 6.88 1.10
C VAL A 129 5.12 8.25 0.78
N LEU A 130 3.90 8.51 1.28
CA LEU A 130 3.26 9.81 1.15
C LEU A 130 3.79 10.81 2.18
N ARG A 131 4.18 11.98 1.70
CA ARG A 131 4.62 13.13 2.49
C ARG A 131 3.71 14.33 2.25
N CYS A 132 3.59 15.19 3.25
CA CYS A 132 2.73 16.36 3.20
C CYS A 132 3.38 17.51 3.98
N ASP A 133 3.22 18.75 3.51
CA ASP A 133 3.51 19.92 4.34
C ASP A 133 2.79 19.83 5.70
N HIS A 134 3.52 20.14 6.76
CA HIS A 134 3.05 19.97 8.14
C HIS A 134 1.87 20.90 8.47
N GLN A 135 1.84 22.13 7.91
CA GLN A 135 0.72 23.05 8.15
C GLN A 135 -0.55 22.59 7.47
N LEU A 136 -0.42 21.98 6.29
CA LEU A 136 -1.53 21.36 5.60
C LEU A 136 -2.00 20.09 6.31
N LEU A 137 -1.06 19.25 6.78
CA LEU A 137 -1.38 18.05 7.55
C LEU A 137 -2.17 18.39 8.81
N TRP A 138 -1.74 19.42 9.55
CA TRP A 138 -2.44 19.94 10.73
C TRP A 138 -3.91 20.27 10.41
N LYS A 139 -4.16 21.06 9.35
CA LYS A 139 -5.52 21.42 8.91
C LYS A 139 -6.36 20.20 8.54
N ARG A 140 -5.75 19.20 7.89
CA ARG A 140 -6.44 17.94 7.52
C ARG A 140 -6.84 17.15 8.76
N LEU A 141 -5.98 17.07 9.77
CA LEU A 141 -6.24 16.37 11.02
C LEU A 141 -7.26 17.09 11.91
N GLU A 142 -7.20 18.43 12.00
CA GLU A 142 -8.24 19.23 12.66
C GLU A 142 -9.61 18.99 12.04
N LYS A 143 -9.70 18.98 10.70
CA LYS A 143 -10.95 18.69 9.98
C LYS A 143 -11.49 17.29 10.26
N ARG A 144 -10.64 16.35 10.66
CA ARG A 144 -11.01 14.99 11.09
C ARG A 144 -11.42 14.93 12.58
N ASN A 145 -11.45 16.06 13.27
CA ASN A 145 -11.86 16.20 14.67
C ASN A 145 -10.96 15.39 15.64
N TYR A 146 -9.66 15.33 15.35
CA TYR A 146 -8.68 14.72 16.25
C TYR A 146 -8.40 15.64 17.43
N ALA A 147 -8.09 15.08 18.60
CA ALA A 147 -7.64 15.87 19.75
C ALA A 147 -6.31 16.57 19.43
N GLU A 148 -6.12 17.81 19.90
CA GLU A 148 -4.93 18.62 19.62
C GLU A 148 -3.62 17.89 19.95
N LYS A 149 -3.57 17.14 21.05
CA LYS A 149 -2.43 16.29 21.41
C LYS A 149 -2.08 15.29 20.30
N LYS A 150 -3.07 14.58 19.77
CA LYS A 150 -2.91 13.60 18.68
C LYS A 150 -2.52 14.28 17.36
N ILE A 151 -3.02 15.50 17.11
CA ILE A 151 -2.61 16.28 15.94
C ILE A 151 -1.12 16.65 16.05
N ALA A 152 -0.70 17.15 17.21
CA ALA A 152 0.69 17.54 17.46
C ALA A 152 1.65 16.35 17.28
N GLU A 153 1.31 15.19 17.83
CA GLU A 153 2.10 13.95 17.70
C GLU A 153 2.27 13.51 16.24
N ASN A 154 1.17 13.42 15.48
CA ASN A 154 1.25 13.06 14.06
C ASN A 154 2.02 14.12 13.25
N ASN A 155 1.82 15.39 13.56
CA ASN A 155 2.50 16.46 12.87
C ASN A 155 4.03 16.46 13.15
N GLU A 156 4.43 16.16 14.39
CA GLU A 156 5.83 15.96 14.75
C GLU A 156 6.43 14.74 14.03
N ALA A 157 5.70 13.62 13.98
CA ALA A 157 6.14 12.43 13.23
C ALA A 157 6.38 12.72 11.75
N GLU A 158 5.51 13.52 11.10
CA GLU A 158 5.71 13.95 9.71
C GLU A 158 6.93 14.87 9.53
N ILE A 159 7.17 15.79 10.48
CA ILE A 159 8.33 16.68 10.47
C ILE A 159 9.63 15.88 10.61
N MET A 160 9.65 14.94 11.56
CA MET A 160 10.81 14.08 11.81
C MET A 160 11.00 13.03 10.71
N GLY A 161 9.96 12.74 9.92
CA GLY A 161 10.05 11.79 8.82
C GLY A 161 10.03 10.33 9.26
N VAL A 162 9.46 10.03 10.44
CA VAL A 162 9.47 8.70 11.08
C VAL A 162 9.07 7.60 10.09
N VAL A 163 7.90 7.71 9.46
CA VAL A 163 7.40 6.68 8.53
C VAL A 163 8.26 6.54 7.27
N ALA A 164 8.97 7.61 6.86
CA ALA A 164 9.87 7.55 5.73
C ALA A 164 11.18 6.83 6.08
N GLU A 165 11.68 7.03 7.31
CA GLU A 165 12.83 6.29 7.85
C GLU A 165 12.48 4.81 8.04
N ASP A 166 11.32 4.50 8.63
CA ASP A 166 10.85 3.11 8.81
C ASP A 166 10.81 2.35 7.48
N ALA A 167 10.31 3.00 6.41
CA ALA A 167 10.28 2.40 5.07
C ALA A 167 11.70 2.14 4.52
N GLN A 168 12.66 3.04 4.75
CA GLN A 168 14.04 2.89 4.33
C GLN A 168 14.80 1.80 5.08
N GLU A 169 14.44 1.57 6.34
CA GLU A 169 15.02 0.48 7.15
C GLU A 169 14.42 -0.89 6.80
N SER A 170 13.16 -0.91 6.36
CA SER A 170 12.41 -2.16 6.10
C SER A 170 12.52 -2.67 4.67
N TYR A 171 12.82 -1.81 3.71
CA TYR A 171 12.77 -2.16 2.28
C TYR A 171 13.99 -1.68 1.50
N ALA A 172 14.23 -2.34 0.37
CA ALA A 172 15.31 -1.97 -0.53
C ALA A 172 15.03 -0.58 -1.17
N PRO A 173 16.03 0.33 -1.26
CA PRO A 173 15.82 1.68 -1.77
C PRO A 173 15.18 1.76 -3.16
N GLU A 174 15.42 0.77 -4.02
CA GLU A 174 14.89 0.69 -5.38
C GLU A 174 13.38 0.47 -5.46
N CYS A 175 12.75 -0.11 -4.44
CA CYS A 175 11.31 -0.31 -4.40
C CYS A 175 10.59 0.80 -3.61
N ILE A 176 11.31 1.79 -3.08
CA ILE A 176 10.71 2.89 -2.30
C ILE A 176 10.56 4.14 -3.18
N VAL A 177 9.35 4.68 -3.26
CA VAL A 177 9.05 5.94 -3.93
C VAL A 177 8.36 6.89 -2.96
N THR A 178 8.99 8.02 -2.69
CA THR A 178 8.38 9.10 -1.91
C THR A 178 7.59 10.04 -2.82
N LEU A 179 6.34 10.31 -2.48
CA LEU A 179 5.45 11.21 -3.22
C LEU A 179 4.89 12.30 -2.31
N ARG A 180 4.74 13.52 -2.85
CA ARG A 180 4.05 14.62 -2.16
C ARG A 180 2.55 14.53 -2.39
N SER A 181 1.76 14.83 -1.36
CA SER A 181 0.30 14.85 -1.42
C SER A 181 -0.24 16.13 -0.79
N GLU A 182 -0.19 17.24 -1.52
CA GLU A 182 -0.66 18.55 -1.01
C GLU A 182 -1.94 19.02 -1.73
N SER A 183 -2.12 18.65 -3.00
CA SER A 183 -3.27 19.03 -3.82
C SER A 183 -3.98 17.82 -4.47
N ALA A 184 -5.18 18.05 -5.01
CA ALA A 184 -5.93 17.04 -5.75
C ALA A 184 -5.24 16.66 -7.07
N ASP A 185 -4.69 17.65 -7.78
CA ASP A 185 -3.98 17.43 -9.05
C ASP A 185 -2.71 16.59 -8.84
N GLU A 186 -1.97 16.82 -7.75
CA GLU A 186 -0.83 15.96 -7.38
C GLU A 186 -1.28 14.55 -7.04
N MET A 187 -2.43 14.40 -6.36
CA MET A 187 -2.98 13.08 -6.05
C MET A 187 -3.35 12.28 -7.29
N GLU A 188 -4.02 12.93 -8.25
CA GLU A 188 -4.36 12.32 -9.54
C GLU A 188 -3.09 11.94 -10.32
N SER A 189 -2.13 12.85 -10.43
CA SER A 189 -0.84 12.57 -11.12
C SER A 189 -0.03 11.46 -10.44
N ASN A 190 -0.06 11.39 -9.11
CA ASN A 190 0.57 10.31 -8.35
C ASN A 190 -0.08 8.95 -8.67
N ALA A 191 -1.42 8.89 -8.70
CA ALA A 191 -2.14 7.68 -9.04
C ALA A 191 -1.86 7.23 -10.48
N GLU A 192 -1.89 8.15 -11.45
CA GLU A 192 -1.54 7.88 -12.86
C GLU A 192 -0.12 7.31 -12.99
N ARG A 193 0.86 7.89 -12.28
CA ARG A 193 2.24 7.41 -12.28
C ARG A 193 2.36 5.99 -11.73
N ILE A 194 1.60 5.65 -10.69
CA ILE A 194 1.60 4.30 -10.11
C ILE A 194 0.91 3.31 -11.06
N VAL A 195 -0.18 3.71 -11.71
CA VAL A 195 -0.85 2.90 -12.74
C VAL A 195 0.09 2.60 -13.91
N GLN A 196 0.83 3.61 -14.40
CA GLN A 196 1.86 3.40 -15.42
C GLN A 196 2.97 2.46 -14.95
N TRP A 197 3.36 2.54 -13.68
CA TRP A 197 4.32 1.60 -13.10
C TRP A 197 3.77 0.17 -13.06
N ILE A 198 2.47 -0.03 -12.74
CA ILE A 198 1.84 -1.37 -12.77
C ILE A 198 1.88 -1.95 -14.18
N HIS A 199 1.54 -1.16 -15.21
CA HIS A 199 1.64 -1.60 -16.60
C HIS A 199 3.08 -1.98 -16.97
N ALA A 200 4.06 -1.16 -16.62
CA ALA A 200 5.46 -1.46 -16.88
C ALA A 200 5.93 -2.74 -16.15
N TRP A 201 5.54 -2.91 -14.89
CA TRP A 201 5.85 -4.11 -14.09
C TRP A 201 5.29 -5.37 -14.76
N ARG A 202 4.06 -5.30 -15.28
CA ARG A 202 3.40 -6.41 -15.99
C ARG A 202 4.04 -6.69 -17.35
N GLN A 203 4.35 -5.67 -18.13
CA GLN A 203 5.02 -5.80 -19.44
C GLN A 203 6.39 -6.47 -19.31
N GLN A 204 7.19 -6.08 -18.31
CA GLN A 204 8.50 -6.70 -18.04
C GLN A 204 8.40 -8.20 -17.71
N ARG A 205 7.23 -8.66 -17.27
CA ARG A 205 6.89 -10.06 -16.93
C ARG A 205 6.04 -10.74 -18.01
N GLY A 206 5.79 -10.07 -19.14
CA GLY A 206 4.96 -10.60 -20.24
C GLY A 206 3.49 -10.78 -19.89
N LEU A 207 3.01 -10.21 -18.79
CA LEU A 207 1.63 -10.29 -18.32
C LEU A 207 0.72 -9.27 -19.01
N GLU A 208 1.32 -8.43 -19.84
CA GLU A 208 0.68 -7.42 -20.67
C GLU A 208 1.46 -7.27 -21.99
N ALA A 209 0.75 -6.91 -23.05
CA ALA A 209 1.29 -6.78 -24.41
C ALA A 209 1.95 -5.41 -24.65
#